data_AF-A0A424SHJ7-F1
#
_entry.id   AF-A0A424SHJ7-F1
#
_cell.length_a   1.000
_cell.length_b   1.000
_cell.length_c   1.000
_cell.angle_alpha   90.00
_cell.angle_beta   90.00
_cell.angle_gamma   90.00
#
_symmetry.space_group_name_H-M   'P 1'
#
loop_
_entity.id
_entity.type
_entity.pdbx_description
1 polymer ?
#
loop_
_entity_poly.entity_id
_entity_poly.type
_entity_poly.pdbx_seq_one_letter_code
_entity_poly.pdbx_strand_id
1 'polypeptide(L)'
;MRRAFFYFLSLYILGCGFQAPWNSQWIEGEDGILYVQKIDKPETREPYTGNMIKEYGGREDGLVKEEYNYQYGKMDGVQILWYDDGLRVEKTYENGKILSTDKIKGKPIKVVEPF
;
A
#
# COMPACT_ATOMS: atom_id res chain seq x y z
N MET A 1 4.03 46.40 -4.89
CA MET A 1 3.23 45.98 -6.06
C MET A 1 4.13 45.63 -7.24
N ARG A 2 4.30 44.35 -7.56
CA ARG A 2 4.21 43.81 -8.94
C ARG A 2 4.35 42.30 -8.85
N ARG A 3 3.31 41.64 -9.36
CA ARG A 3 3.14 40.19 -9.46
C ARG A 3 4.11 39.66 -10.53
N ALA A 4 4.76 38.54 -10.26
CA ALA A 4 5.33 37.68 -11.29
C ALA A 4 4.54 36.36 -11.25
N PHE A 5 3.87 36.07 -12.36
CA PHE A 5 3.12 34.85 -12.59
C PHE A 5 4.10 33.69 -12.78
N PHE A 6 3.92 32.62 -12.01
CA PHE A 6 4.42 31.29 -12.39
C PHE A 6 3.21 30.43 -12.71
N TYR A 7 2.86 30.36 -13.99
CA TYR A 7 1.97 29.33 -14.50
C TYR A 7 2.78 28.04 -14.63
N PHE A 8 2.68 27.15 -13.64
CA PHE A 8 2.96 25.74 -13.86
C PHE A 8 1.63 25.05 -14.16
N LEU A 9 1.28 25.03 -15.44
CA LEU A 9 0.23 24.17 -15.98
C LEU A 9 0.80 22.76 -16.09
N SER A 10 0.94 22.06 -14.97
CA SER A 10 1.21 20.62 -15.01
C SER A 10 -0.11 19.89 -15.24
N LEU A 11 -0.29 19.38 -16.47
CA LEU A 11 -1.36 18.50 -16.85
C LEU A 11 -1.54 17.38 -15.82
N TYR A 12 -2.77 17.22 -15.35
CA TYR A 12 -3.25 16.01 -14.69
C TYR A 12 -2.99 14.81 -15.59
N ILE A 13 -1.99 14.00 -15.26
CA ILE A 13 -1.97 12.60 -15.68
C ILE A 13 -2.75 11.85 -14.60
N LEU A 14 -3.88 11.29 -15.00
CA LEU A 14 -4.73 10.41 -14.23
C LEU A 14 -3.92 9.20 -13.76
N GLY A 15 -3.38 9.33 -12.55
CA GLY A 15 -2.87 8.24 -11.74
C GLY A 15 -3.07 8.68 -10.31
N CYS A 16 -4.27 8.47 -9.77
CA CYS A 16 -4.55 8.74 -8.36
C CYS A 16 -3.83 7.68 -7.51
N GLY A 17 -2.50 7.74 -7.47
CA GLY A 17 -1.74 7.21 -6.36
C GLY A 17 -1.83 8.23 -5.25
N PHE A 18 -2.78 8.07 -4.34
CA PHE A 18 -2.86 8.90 -3.14
C PHE A 18 -1.62 8.63 -2.28
N GLN A 19 -0.62 9.50 -2.39
CA GLN A 19 0.52 9.50 -1.47
C GLN A 19 0.11 10.31 -0.25
N ALA A 20 -0.05 9.64 0.89
CA ALA A 20 -0.38 10.29 2.15
C ALA A 20 0.65 11.40 2.45
N PRO A 21 0.24 12.54 3.02
CA PRO A 21 1.17 13.61 3.33
C PRO A 21 2.23 13.11 4.32
N TRP A 22 3.46 13.62 4.19
CA TRP A 22 4.66 13.18 4.93
C TRP A 22 4.53 13.15 6.47
N ASN A 23 3.49 13.77 7.03
CA ASN A 23 3.15 13.80 8.45
C ASN A 23 1.96 12.89 8.82
N SER A 24 1.73 11.80 8.07
CA SER A 24 0.65 10.84 8.34
C SER A 24 1.20 9.50 8.80
N GLN A 25 0.39 8.79 9.60
CA GLN A 25 0.65 7.41 9.99
C GLN A 25 -0.57 6.54 9.68
N TRP A 26 -0.30 5.27 9.38
CA TRP A 26 -1.31 4.24 9.23
C TRP A 26 -1.46 3.47 10.53
N ILE A 27 -2.69 3.29 10.98
CA ILE A 27 -3.02 2.62 12.24
C ILE A 27 -4.11 1.61 11.99
N GLU A 28 -3.87 0.36 12.34
CA GLU A 28 -4.90 -0.66 12.39
C GLU A 28 -5.67 -0.52 13.70
N GLY A 29 -6.98 -0.29 13.62
CA GLY A 29 -7.85 -0.27 14.78
C GLY A 29 -8.15 -1.68 15.31
N GLU A 30 -8.61 -1.77 16.55
CA GLU A 30 -9.11 -3.04 17.13
C GLU A 30 -10.29 -3.64 16.35
N ASP A 31 -10.97 -2.81 15.55
CA ASP A 31 -12.04 -3.18 14.64
C ASP A 31 -11.55 -3.76 13.29
N GLY A 32 -10.22 -3.86 13.10
CA GLY A 32 -9.59 -4.33 11.87
C GLY A 32 -9.67 -3.32 10.72
N ILE A 33 -10.08 -2.08 10.98
CA ILE A 33 -10.06 -1.00 9.99
C ILE A 33 -8.69 -0.36 9.98
N LEU A 34 -8.09 -0.24 8.80
CA LEU A 34 -6.90 0.54 8.59
C LEU A 34 -7.27 2.02 8.46
N TYR A 35 -6.70 2.86 9.31
CA TYR A 35 -6.90 4.30 9.27
C TYR A 35 -5.62 5.02 8.84
N VAL A 36 -5.80 6.18 8.23
CA VAL A 36 -4.75 7.18 8.08
C VAL A 36 -5.07 8.35 9.00
N GLN A 37 -4.07 8.86 9.71
CA GLN A 37 -4.21 10.05 10.54
C GLN A 37 -2.95 10.90 10.50
N LYS A 38 -3.09 12.21 10.68
CA LYS A 38 -1.95 13.10 10.86
C LYS A 38 -1.34 12.95 12.25
N ILE A 39 -0.01 12.94 12.33
CA ILE A 39 0.73 12.78 13.59
C ILE A 39 0.48 13.98 14.51
N ASP A 40 0.42 15.19 13.95
CA ASP A 40 0.21 16.45 14.68
C ASP A 40 -1.27 16.75 14.98
N LYS A 41 -2.20 15.98 14.39
CA LYS A 41 -3.65 16.18 14.49
C LYS A 41 -4.40 14.85 14.55
N PRO A 42 -4.36 14.14 15.71
CA PRO A 42 -4.92 12.80 15.83
C PRO A 42 -6.43 12.73 15.60
N GLU A 43 -7.15 13.85 15.74
CA GLU A 43 -8.59 13.96 15.44
C GLU A 43 -8.93 13.78 13.96
N THR A 44 -7.93 13.79 13.07
CA THR A 44 -8.11 13.65 11.60
C THR A 44 -8.16 12.20 11.12
N ARG A 45 -8.31 11.24 12.04
CA ARG A 45 -8.34 9.81 11.71
C ARG A 45 -9.50 9.46 10.78
N GLU A 46 -9.18 8.96 9.60
CA GLU A 46 -10.15 8.52 8.59
C GLU A 46 -9.78 7.13 8.04
N PRO A 47 -10.77 6.30 7.64
CA PRO A 47 -10.48 5.00 7.05
C PRO A 47 -9.67 5.14 5.76
N TYR A 48 -8.57 4.39 5.66
CA TYR A 48 -7.65 4.48 4.54
C TYR A 48 -8.27 3.91 3.25
N THR A 49 -8.14 4.64 2.15
CA THR A 49 -8.52 4.15 0.81
C THR A 49 -7.34 4.37 -0.14
N GLY A 50 -6.87 3.28 -0.76
CA GLY A 50 -5.72 3.33 -1.66
C GLY A 50 -4.89 2.06 -1.67
N ASN A 51 -3.80 2.11 -2.44
CA ASN A 51 -2.83 1.03 -2.53
C ASN A 51 -1.71 1.21 -1.49
N MET A 52 -1.39 0.15 -0.77
CA MET A 52 -0.25 0.12 0.15
C MET A 52 0.77 -0.92 -0.33
N ILE A 53 2.05 -0.54 -0.34
CA ILE A 53 3.17 -1.41 -0.69
C ILE A 53 4.09 -1.52 0.53
N LYS A 54 4.47 -2.74 0.88
CA LYS A 54 5.50 -3.03 1.89
C LYS A 54 6.59 -3.85 1.23
N GLU A 55 7.82 -3.36 1.27
CA GLU A 55 9.00 -4.07 0.74
C GLU A 55 9.88 -4.53 1.90
N TYR A 56 10.40 -5.75 1.78
CA TYR A 56 11.24 -6.42 2.76
C TYR A 56 12.56 -6.82 2.10
N GLY A 57 13.68 -6.58 2.76
CA GLY A 57 15.01 -6.99 2.29
C GLY A 57 15.30 -8.49 2.45
N GLY A 58 14.26 -9.34 2.41
CA GLY A 58 14.32 -10.74 2.81
C GLY A 58 14.01 -10.91 4.31
N ARG A 59 12.95 -11.65 4.61
CA ARG A 59 12.62 -12.12 5.96
C ARG A 59 12.96 -13.60 6.07
N GLU A 60 12.98 -14.14 7.30
CA GLU A 60 13.20 -15.59 7.51
C GLU A 60 12.19 -16.47 6.75
N ASP A 61 10.99 -15.97 6.48
CA ASP A 61 9.93 -16.65 5.72
C ASP A 61 10.06 -16.48 4.19
N GLY A 62 11.13 -15.83 3.72
CA GLY A 62 11.38 -15.55 2.30
C GLY A 62 10.48 -14.47 1.71
N LEU A 63 9.60 -13.83 2.48
CA LEU A 63 8.74 -12.78 1.93
C LEU A 63 9.54 -11.50 1.67
N VAL A 64 9.39 -10.96 0.46
CA VAL A 64 10.15 -9.79 -0.01
C VAL A 64 9.28 -8.59 -0.32
N LYS A 65 7.99 -8.80 -0.60
CA LYS A 65 7.08 -7.70 -0.91
C LYS A 65 5.63 -8.08 -0.68
N GLU A 66 4.83 -7.08 -0.29
CA GLU A 66 3.38 -7.15 -0.20
C GLU A 66 2.77 -5.92 -0.88
N GLU A 67 1.73 -6.13 -1.67
CA GLU A 67 0.88 -5.06 -2.23
C GLU A 67 -0.56 -5.32 -1.80
N TYR A 68 -1.21 -4.25 -1.37
CA TYR A 68 -2.57 -4.26 -0.84
C TYR A 68 -3.42 -3.20 -1.53
N ASN A 69 -4.71 -3.49 -1.68
CA ASN A 69 -5.72 -2.49 -2.00
C ASN A 69 -6.71 -2.37 -0.83
N TYR A 70 -6.96 -1.15 -0.39
CA TYR A 70 -7.91 -0.84 0.67
C TYR A 70 -9.02 0.09 0.15
N GLN A 71 -10.25 -0.20 0.57
CA GLN A 71 -11.42 0.67 0.45
C GLN A 71 -12.04 0.83 1.84
N TYR A 72 -12.21 2.09 2.27
CA TYR A 72 -12.77 2.41 3.60
C TYR A 72 -12.10 1.64 4.74
N GLY A 73 -10.78 1.51 4.67
CA GLY A 73 -9.92 0.85 5.64
C GLY A 73 -10.01 -0.68 5.66
N LYS A 74 -10.77 -1.30 4.76
CA LYS A 74 -10.83 -2.76 4.58
C LYS A 74 -10.12 -3.17 3.30
N MET A 75 -9.52 -4.36 3.29
CA MET A 75 -8.98 -4.93 2.05
C MET A 75 -10.11 -5.15 1.05
N ASP A 76 -9.93 -4.65 -0.16
CA ASP A 76 -10.92 -4.76 -1.23
C ASP A 76 -10.19 -4.80 -2.58
N GLY A 77 -10.33 -5.88 -3.33
CA GLY A 77 -9.50 -6.18 -4.50
C GLY A 77 -8.35 -7.15 -4.20
N VAL A 78 -7.30 -7.10 -5.03
CA VAL A 78 -6.25 -8.13 -5.03
C VAL A 78 -5.08 -7.72 -4.13
N GLN A 79 -4.76 -8.56 -3.15
CA GLN A 79 -3.49 -8.55 -2.43
C GLN A 79 -2.49 -9.44 -3.18
N ILE A 80 -1.25 -8.98 -3.31
CA ILE A 80 -0.17 -9.77 -3.92
C ILE A 80 0.99 -9.87 -2.93
N LEU A 81 1.46 -11.09 -2.72
CA LEU A 81 2.64 -11.42 -1.92
C LEU A 81 3.71 -12.01 -2.84
N TRP A 82 4.93 -11.50 -2.73
CA TRP A 82 6.09 -12.04 -3.45
C TRP A 82 7.09 -12.63 -2.48
N TYR A 83 7.51 -13.86 -2.77
CA TYR A 83 8.54 -14.58 -2.05
C TYR A 83 9.82 -14.69 -2.90
N ASP A 84 10.96 -14.77 -2.22
CA ASP A 84 12.30 -14.87 -2.80
C ASP A 84 12.51 -16.15 -3.63
N ASP A 85 11.85 -17.24 -3.27
CA ASP A 85 11.83 -18.51 -4.00
C ASP A 85 11.07 -18.43 -5.35
N GLY A 86 10.43 -17.29 -5.62
CA GLY A 86 9.66 -17.02 -6.83
C GLY A 86 8.19 -17.37 -6.71
N LEU A 87 7.71 -17.82 -5.55
CA LEU A 87 6.29 -17.96 -5.29
C LEU A 87 5.63 -16.57 -5.25
N ARG A 88 4.56 -16.42 -6.02
CA ARG A 88 3.62 -15.30 -5.92
C ARG A 88 2.29 -15.83 -5.42
N VAL A 89 1.75 -15.19 -4.38
CA VAL A 89 0.43 -15.50 -3.86
C VAL A 89 -0.47 -14.31 -4.11
N GLU A 90 -1.57 -14.53 -4.81
CA GLU A 90 -2.62 -13.54 -4.99
C GLU A 90 -3.81 -13.93 -4.13
N LYS A 91 -4.37 -12.96 -3.41
CA LYS A 91 -5.59 -13.14 -2.64
C LYS A 91 -6.58 -12.07 -3.04
N THR A 92 -7.79 -12.48 -3.43
CA THR A 92 -8.85 -11.53 -3.75
C THR A 92 -9.70 -11.29 -2.50
N TYR A 93 -9.95 -10.03 -2.18
CA TYR A 93 -10.76 -9.60 -1.06
C TYR A 93 -11.99 -8.83 -1.53
N GLU A 94 -13.08 -8.96 -0.79
CA GLU A 94 -14.24 -8.07 -0.87
C GLU A 94 -14.66 -7.70 0.55
N ASN A 95 -14.70 -6.40 0.86
CA ASN A 95 -15.06 -5.90 2.19
C ASN A 95 -14.29 -6.58 3.35
N GLY A 96 -13.00 -6.84 3.15
CA GLY A 96 -12.10 -7.48 4.12
C GLY A 96 -12.19 -9.00 4.20
N LYS A 97 -13.05 -9.65 3.39
CA LYS A 97 -13.18 -11.12 3.36
C LYS A 97 -12.45 -11.70 2.15
N ILE A 98 -11.71 -12.78 2.37
CA ILE A 98 -11.03 -13.51 1.30
C ILE A 98 -12.07 -14.24 0.46
N LEU A 99 -12.03 -14.02 -0.85
CA LEU A 99 -12.83 -14.72 -1.85
C LEU A 99 -12.04 -15.85 -2.52
N SER A 100 -10.79 -15.59 -2.91
CA SER A 100 -9.93 -16.56 -3.57
C SER A 100 -8.48 -16.45 -3.13
N THR A 101 -7.72 -17.51 -3.37
CA THR A 101 -6.26 -17.52 -3.21
C THR A 101 -5.64 -18.31 -4.34
N ASP A 102 -4.78 -17.66 -5.10
CA ASP A 102 -4.10 -18.22 -6.25
C ASP A 102 -2.59 -18.24 -5.99
N LYS A 103 -1.95 -19.38 -6.28
CA LYS A 103 -0.51 -19.56 -6.12
C LYS A 103 0.13 -19.72 -7.48
N ILE A 104 1.03 -18.80 -7.80
CA ILE A 104 1.69 -18.72 -9.10
C ILE A 104 3.17 -18.93 -8.87
N LYS A 105 3.74 -19.97 -9.51
CA LYS A 105 5.17 -20.22 -9.43
C LYS A 105 5.90 -19.40 -10.51
N GLY A 106 6.69 -18.45 -10.06
CA GLY A 106 7.56 -17.62 -10.88
C GLY A 106 9.02 -18.04 -10.80
N LYS A 107 9.89 -17.12 -11.22
CA LYS A 107 11.34 -17.24 -11.03
C LYS A 107 11.72 -16.66 -9.67
N PRO A 108 12.73 -17.23 -8.99
CA PRO A 108 13.26 -16.65 -7.76
C PRO A 108 13.63 -15.18 -7.90
N ILE A 109 13.33 -14.39 -6.87
CA ILE A 109 13.65 -12.98 -6.75
C ILE A 109 14.99 -12.88 -6.02
N LYS A 110 15.98 -12.25 -6.65
CA LYS A 110 17.27 -12.01 -5.99
C LYS A 110 17.10 -10.93 -4.93
N VAL A 111 17.09 -11.35 -3.67
CA VAL A 111 17.15 -10.45 -2.53
C VAL A 111 18.60 -9.99 -2.38
N VAL A 112 18.80 -8.67 -2.40
CA VAL A 112 20.07 -8.08 -1.99
C VAL A 112 19.91 -7.77 -0.51
N GLU A 113 20.46 -8.62 0.35
CA GLU A 113 20.48 -8.34 1.78
C GLU A 113 21.29 -7.06 2.02
N PRO A 114 20.79 -6.11 2.84
CA PRO A 114 21.63 -5.01 3.28
C PRO A 114 22.71 -5.59 4.21
N PHE A 115 23.96 -5.51 3.75
CA PHE A 115 25.17 -5.90 4.49
C PHE A 115 25.25 -5.28 5.89
#